data_AF-A0A9E1ZN80-F1
#
_entry.id   AF-A0A9E1ZN80-F1
#
_cell.length_a   1.000
_cell.length_b   1.000
_cell.length_c   1.000
_cell.angle_alpha   90.00
_cell.angle_beta   90.00
_cell.angle_gamma   90.00
#
_symmetry.space_group_name_H-M   'P 1'
#
loop_
_entity.id
_entity.type
_entity.pdbx_description
1 polymer ?
#
loop_
_entity_poly.entity_id
_entity_poly.type
_entity_poly.pdbx_seq_one_letter_code
_entity_poly.pdbx_strand_id
1 'polypeptide(L)'
;MGFTILDISKKVRTNGSEQGLLGLAFHPDYVENGFFFINYTDINGNTVIARYQVSGNANQADAKSEAVLLHIEQPYGNHNGGGLAFGPDGFLYIGLGDGGSGDDPHGYGQSLDTYLGKILRIDVDGSETYVVPADNPFLKGEGLPEIWAYGLRNPWRFSFDSLTGDLYIADVGQDIWEEISFLPADAEGGANFGWNYMEGNHIFLQEPPASFGLIAPVAEYDHDEGCSVTGGVVYRGEEFPEWQGVYFYGDFCSGQVWGLLNVDGKWQSQSIFYTGTLISSFGEDENGALYLLDYNKNTLHKLSK
;
A
#
# COMPACT_ATOMS: atom_id res chain seq x y z
N MET A 1 -21.37 -15.64 10.03
CA MET A 1 -21.43 -16.01 8.60
C MET A 1 -21.29 -14.72 7.81
N GLY A 2 -20.26 -14.60 6.98
CA GLY A 2 -20.11 -13.44 6.09
C GLY A 2 -21.11 -13.47 4.95
N PHE A 3 -21.28 -12.34 4.27
CA PHE A 3 -22.05 -12.21 3.02
C PHE A 3 -21.15 -11.59 1.95
N THR A 4 -21.48 -11.83 0.67
CA THR A 4 -20.73 -11.26 -0.45
C THR A 4 -21.30 -9.90 -0.83
N ILE A 5 -20.49 -8.84 -0.74
CA ILE A 5 -20.85 -7.48 -1.19
C ILE A 5 -20.78 -7.36 -2.72
N LEU A 6 -19.70 -7.89 -3.31
CA LEU A 6 -19.40 -7.83 -4.75
C LEU A 6 -18.67 -9.12 -5.16
N ASP A 7 -19.05 -9.74 -6.27
CA ASP A 7 -18.37 -10.89 -6.87
C ASP A 7 -17.73 -10.49 -8.21
N ILE A 8 -16.39 -10.43 -8.22
CA ILE A 8 -15.57 -10.16 -9.41
C ILE A 8 -14.78 -11.38 -9.87
N SER A 9 -15.09 -12.59 -9.39
CA SER A 9 -14.32 -13.81 -9.69
C SER A 9 -14.11 -14.08 -11.19
N LYS A 10 -15.04 -13.66 -12.04
CA LYS A 10 -14.95 -13.78 -13.50
C LYS A 10 -14.05 -12.75 -14.19
N LYS A 11 -13.64 -11.71 -13.47
CA LYS A 11 -12.78 -10.62 -13.96
C LYS A 11 -11.34 -10.78 -13.49
N VAL A 12 -11.09 -11.61 -12.49
CA VAL A 12 -9.82 -11.67 -11.77
C VAL A 12 -9.01 -12.89 -12.23
N ARG A 13 -7.70 -12.68 -12.43
CA ARG A 13 -6.71 -13.75 -12.53
C ARG A 13 -6.03 -13.95 -11.18
N THR A 14 -5.71 -15.20 -10.85
CA THR A 14 -5.03 -15.59 -9.59
C THR A 14 -3.93 -16.63 -9.81
N ASN A 15 -3.32 -16.64 -11.00
CA ASN A 15 -2.34 -17.67 -11.37
C ASN A 15 -0.91 -17.28 -10.96
N GLY A 16 -0.62 -15.98 -10.85
CA GLY A 16 0.61 -15.46 -10.23
C GLY A 16 0.50 -15.47 -8.70
N SER A 17 1.65 -15.39 -8.02
CA SER A 17 1.74 -15.44 -6.56
C SER A 17 1.07 -14.25 -5.87
N GLU A 18 0.99 -13.10 -6.54
CA GLU A 18 0.49 -11.83 -5.99
C GLU A 18 -0.68 -11.27 -6.81
N GLN A 19 -1.35 -12.12 -7.59
CA GLN A 19 -2.50 -11.75 -8.41
C GLN A 19 -3.81 -12.03 -7.66
N GLY A 20 -4.81 -11.14 -7.82
CA GLY A 20 -6.12 -11.32 -7.22
C GLY A 20 -6.89 -10.01 -7.03
N LEU A 21 -7.79 -10.01 -6.05
CA LEU A 21 -8.29 -8.80 -5.43
C LEU A 21 -7.31 -8.39 -4.34
N LEU A 22 -6.68 -7.23 -4.48
CA LEU A 22 -5.52 -6.83 -3.70
C LEU A 22 -5.78 -5.66 -2.77
N GLY A 23 -6.61 -4.69 -3.20
CA GLY A 23 -6.90 -3.48 -2.43
C GLY A 23 -8.38 -3.15 -2.36
N LEU A 24 -8.77 -2.49 -1.28
CA LEU A 24 -10.09 -1.92 -1.04
C LEU A 24 -9.92 -0.60 -0.28
N ALA A 25 -10.61 0.45 -0.71
CA ALA A 25 -10.75 1.68 0.06
C ALA A 25 -12.19 2.21 -0.06
N PHE A 26 -12.75 2.70 1.04
CA PHE A 26 -14.02 3.44 1.01
C PHE A 26 -13.74 4.92 0.74
N HIS A 27 -14.62 5.56 -0.02
CA HIS A 27 -14.56 7.02 -0.18
C HIS A 27 -14.71 7.71 1.20
N PRO A 28 -14.05 8.85 1.46
CA PRO A 28 -14.25 9.61 2.70
C PRO A 28 -15.74 9.95 2.95
N ASP A 29 -16.46 10.31 1.88
CA ASP A 29 -17.91 10.55 1.89
C ASP A 29 -18.78 9.30 1.65
N TYR A 30 -18.28 8.09 1.96
CA TYR A 30 -18.97 6.82 1.68
C TYR A 30 -20.41 6.76 2.22
N VAL A 31 -20.67 7.36 3.38
CA VAL A 31 -22.02 7.41 3.98
C VAL A 31 -23.03 8.11 3.06
N GLU A 32 -22.58 9.10 2.30
CA GLU A 32 -23.42 9.92 1.42
C GLU A 32 -23.43 9.37 -0.02
N ASN A 33 -22.27 9.00 -0.56
CA ASN A 33 -22.13 8.62 -1.96
C ASN A 33 -22.12 7.10 -2.20
N GLY A 34 -21.84 6.29 -1.18
CA GLY A 34 -21.76 4.83 -1.29
C GLY A 34 -20.60 4.31 -2.13
N PHE A 35 -19.59 5.13 -2.44
CA PHE A 35 -18.48 4.77 -3.31
C PHE A 35 -17.35 4.04 -2.58
N PHE A 36 -16.85 2.99 -3.21
CA PHE A 36 -15.66 2.27 -2.79
C PHE A 36 -14.82 1.88 -4.01
N PHE A 37 -13.54 1.64 -3.77
CA PHE A 37 -12.54 1.44 -4.81
C PHE A 37 -11.85 0.11 -4.58
N ILE A 38 -11.55 -0.59 -5.66
CA ILE A 38 -10.82 -1.85 -5.61
C ILE A 38 -9.59 -1.79 -6.53
N ASN A 39 -8.54 -2.49 -6.11
CA ASN A 39 -7.37 -2.78 -6.92
C ASN A 39 -7.33 -4.31 -7.15
N TYR A 40 -7.38 -4.74 -8.41
CA TYR A 40 -7.32 -6.15 -8.76
C TYR A 40 -6.56 -6.41 -10.06
N THR A 41 -6.10 -7.63 -10.27
CA THR A 41 -5.49 -8.07 -11.52
C THR A 41 -6.52 -8.71 -12.44
N ASP A 42 -6.70 -8.17 -13.66
CA ASP A 42 -7.67 -8.66 -14.63
C ASP A 42 -7.32 -10.05 -15.19
N ILE A 43 -8.18 -10.62 -16.04
CA ILE A 43 -7.97 -11.94 -16.66
C ILE A 43 -6.69 -12.02 -17.53
N ASN A 44 -6.15 -10.88 -17.98
CA ASN A 44 -4.89 -10.81 -18.71
C ASN A 44 -3.70 -10.69 -17.75
N GLY A 45 -3.92 -10.30 -16.50
CA GLY A 45 -2.92 -10.10 -15.46
C GLY A 45 -2.59 -8.62 -15.19
N ASN A 46 -3.29 -7.69 -15.84
CA ASN A 46 -3.05 -6.25 -15.71
C ASN A 46 -3.71 -5.71 -14.45
N THR A 47 -3.12 -4.70 -13.81
CA THR A 47 -3.73 -4.02 -12.67
C THR A 47 -4.89 -3.14 -13.13
N VAL A 48 -6.01 -3.22 -12.41
CA VAL A 48 -7.20 -2.39 -12.61
C VAL A 48 -7.58 -1.73 -11.31
N ILE A 49 -7.70 -0.40 -11.36
CA ILE A 49 -8.27 0.41 -10.28
C ILE A 49 -9.67 0.79 -10.71
N ALA A 50 -10.68 0.35 -9.96
CA ALA A 50 -12.07 0.58 -10.30
C ALA A 50 -12.87 1.12 -9.12
N ARG A 51 -13.73 2.10 -9.39
CA ARG A 51 -14.77 2.58 -8.48
C ARG A 51 -16.04 1.77 -8.66
N TYR A 52 -16.71 1.47 -7.56
CA TYR A 52 -18.03 0.88 -7.48
C TYR A 52 -18.89 1.68 -6.50
N GLN A 53 -20.21 1.50 -6.60
CA GLN A 53 -21.19 2.07 -5.69
C GLN A 53 -22.02 0.96 -5.04
N VAL A 54 -22.38 1.12 -3.77
CA VAL A 54 -23.43 0.29 -3.18
C VAL A 54 -24.78 0.57 -3.81
N SER A 55 -25.62 -0.46 -3.86
CA SER A 55 -27.02 -0.32 -4.22
C SER A 55 -27.79 0.43 -3.11
N GLY A 56 -29.13 0.48 -3.20
CA GLY A 56 -29.97 0.92 -2.07
C GLY A 56 -29.82 0.08 -0.79
N ASN A 57 -29.06 -1.02 -0.85
CA ASN A 57 -28.61 -1.82 0.28
C ASN A 57 -27.08 -1.67 0.46
N ALA A 58 -26.65 -1.11 1.60
CA ALA A 58 -25.23 -0.90 1.93
C ALA A 58 -24.40 -2.20 1.99
N ASN A 59 -25.06 -3.36 2.11
CA ASN A 59 -24.42 -4.68 2.12
C ASN A 59 -24.36 -5.33 0.72
N GLN A 60 -24.63 -4.58 -0.35
CA GLN A 60 -24.64 -5.09 -1.71
C GLN A 60 -24.21 -4.01 -2.71
N ALA A 61 -23.13 -4.27 -3.44
CA ALA A 61 -22.67 -3.43 -4.55
C ALA A 61 -23.62 -3.51 -5.75
N ASP A 62 -23.82 -2.39 -6.46
CA ASP A 62 -24.34 -2.44 -7.82
C ASP A 62 -23.20 -2.85 -8.77
N ALA A 63 -23.21 -4.11 -9.22
CA ALA A 63 -22.19 -4.61 -10.13
C ALA A 63 -22.12 -3.86 -11.48
N LYS A 64 -23.15 -3.09 -11.85
CA LYS A 64 -23.18 -2.26 -13.06
C LYS A 64 -22.59 -0.87 -12.88
N SER A 65 -22.30 -0.45 -11.64
CA SER A 65 -21.76 0.87 -11.31
C SER A 65 -20.26 1.00 -11.55
N GLU A 66 -19.61 -0.03 -12.10
CA GLU A 66 -18.17 -0.05 -12.33
C GLU A 66 -17.74 1.15 -13.19
N ALA A 67 -16.78 1.91 -12.66
CA ALA A 67 -16.01 2.89 -13.41
C ALA A 67 -14.52 2.55 -13.27
N VAL A 68 -13.87 2.14 -14.35
CA VAL A 68 -12.42 1.90 -14.38
C VAL A 68 -11.71 3.25 -14.39
N LEU A 69 -10.85 3.48 -13.39
CA LEU A 69 -10.04 4.68 -13.23
C LEU A 69 -8.69 4.54 -13.93
N LEU A 70 -8.02 3.42 -13.67
CA LEU A 70 -6.71 3.10 -14.24
C LEU A 70 -6.69 1.64 -14.69
N HIS A 71 -6.03 1.39 -15.82
CA HIS A 71 -5.71 0.07 -16.35
C HIS A 71 -4.23 0.06 -16.71
N ILE A 72 -3.45 -0.80 -16.07
CA ILE A 72 -1.99 -0.72 -16.06
C ILE A 72 -1.43 -2.09 -16.43
N GLU A 73 -0.64 -2.13 -17.49
CA GLU A 73 0.02 -3.36 -17.94
C GLU A 73 1.04 -3.85 -16.90
N GLN A 74 0.98 -5.14 -16.60
CA GLN A 74 1.91 -5.80 -15.66
C GLN A 74 2.80 -6.77 -16.44
N PRO A 75 4.14 -6.58 -16.44
CA PRO A 75 5.04 -7.42 -17.22
C PRO A 75 5.16 -8.84 -16.63
N TYR A 76 4.96 -9.00 -15.32
CA TYR A 76 5.02 -10.28 -14.62
C TYR A 76 3.83 -10.50 -13.68
N GLY A 77 3.71 -11.72 -13.15
CA GLY A 77 2.63 -12.13 -12.24
C GLY A 77 2.90 -11.89 -10.76
N ASN A 78 3.92 -11.09 -10.44
CA ASN A 78 4.33 -10.70 -9.10
C ASN A 78 4.68 -9.20 -9.09
N HIS A 79 4.88 -8.64 -7.90
CA HIS A 79 5.05 -7.21 -7.60
C HIS A 79 3.93 -6.34 -8.14
N ASN A 80 2.69 -6.80 -7.93
CA ASN A 80 1.50 -6.07 -8.37
C ASN A 80 1.12 -4.93 -7.39
N GLY A 81 1.76 -4.85 -6.22
CA GLY A 81 1.37 -3.96 -5.14
C GLY A 81 -0.04 -4.28 -4.67
N GLY A 82 -0.88 -3.26 -4.50
CA GLY A 82 -2.29 -3.49 -4.19
C GLY A 82 -2.89 -2.50 -3.21
N GLY A 83 -2.07 -1.83 -2.39
CA GLY A 83 -2.54 -0.88 -1.40
C GLY A 83 -3.38 0.24 -2.02
N LEU A 84 -4.49 0.56 -1.36
CA LEU A 84 -5.33 1.73 -1.63
C LEU A 84 -5.62 2.41 -0.29
N ALA A 85 -5.44 3.72 -0.24
CA ALA A 85 -5.88 4.52 0.90
C ALA A 85 -6.25 5.92 0.43
N PHE A 86 -7.19 6.55 1.13
CA PHE A 86 -7.40 7.98 1.00
C PHE A 86 -6.46 8.73 1.92
N GLY A 87 -5.78 9.74 1.38
CA GLY A 87 -4.96 10.64 2.16
C GLY A 87 -5.81 11.61 2.99
N PRO A 88 -5.19 12.33 3.95
CA PRO A 88 -5.87 13.37 4.73
C PRO A 88 -6.36 14.55 3.87
N ASP A 89 -5.86 14.65 2.63
CA ASP A 89 -6.25 15.63 1.62
C ASP A 89 -7.48 15.21 0.80
N GLY A 90 -8.02 14.00 1.03
CA GLY A 90 -9.21 13.49 0.34
C GLY A 90 -8.92 12.83 -1.01
N PHE A 91 -7.65 12.71 -1.41
CA PHE A 91 -7.29 12.05 -2.68
C PHE A 91 -7.01 10.57 -2.50
N LEU A 92 -7.18 9.79 -3.58
CA LEU A 92 -6.90 8.36 -3.59
C LEU A 92 -5.42 8.13 -3.90
N TYR A 93 -4.74 7.43 -2.98
CA TYR A 93 -3.38 6.96 -3.14
C TYR A 93 -3.37 5.49 -3.55
N ILE A 94 -2.45 5.12 -4.44
CA ILE A 94 -2.41 3.80 -5.09
C ILE A 94 -0.97 3.28 -5.10
N GLY A 95 -0.75 2.12 -4.49
CA GLY A 95 0.57 1.47 -4.44
C GLY A 95 0.73 0.42 -5.53
N LEU A 96 1.79 0.57 -6.33
CA LEU A 96 2.12 -0.31 -7.44
C LEU A 96 3.59 -0.73 -7.33
N GLY A 97 3.84 -2.04 -7.34
CA GLY A 97 5.20 -2.56 -7.46
C GLY A 97 5.79 -2.29 -8.84
N ASP A 98 7.08 -2.57 -8.97
CA ASP A 98 7.89 -2.44 -10.19
C ASP A 98 7.44 -3.40 -11.31
N GLY A 99 6.42 -4.21 -11.07
CA GLY A 99 5.82 -5.11 -12.05
C GLY A 99 6.45 -6.49 -12.11
N GLY A 100 7.45 -6.78 -11.27
CA GLY A 100 7.87 -8.13 -10.95
C GLY A 100 9.19 -8.55 -11.57
N SER A 101 9.43 -9.87 -11.53
CA SER A 101 10.77 -10.46 -11.65
C SER A 101 11.71 -10.01 -10.51
N GLY A 102 12.91 -10.60 -10.46
CA GLY A 102 13.98 -10.10 -9.59
C GLY A 102 14.73 -8.93 -10.22
N ASP A 103 15.31 -8.09 -9.37
CA ASP A 103 16.27 -7.02 -9.68
C ASP A 103 15.74 -5.87 -10.57
N ASP A 104 14.42 -5.72 -10.73
CA ASP A 104 13.78 -4.70 -11.59
C ASP A 104 14.39 -4.64 -13.00
N PRO A 105 14.17 -5.66 -13.84
CA PRO A 105 14.86 -5.79 -15.13
C PRO A 105 14.50 -4.69 -16.13
N HIS A 106 13.43 -3.93 -15.87
CA HIS A 106 12.98 -2.82 -16.71
C HIS A 106 13.37 -1.44 -16.14
N GLY A 107 13.93 -1.38 -14.93
CA GLY A 107 14.26 -0.13 -14.25
C GLY A 107 13.02 0.71 -13.91
N TYR A 108 11.88 0.07 -13.68
CA TYR A 108 10.61 0.74 -13.43
C TYR A 108 10.56 1.45 -12.08
N GLY A 109 11.30 1.01 -11.06
CA GLY A 109 11.42 1.72 -9.79
C GLY A 109 11.82 3.19 -9.99
N GLN A 110 12.85 3.42 -10.80
CA GLN A 110 13.42 4.75 -11.06
C GLN A 110 12.86 5.47 -12.29
N SER A 111 12.25 4.74 -13.23
CA SER A 111 11.62 5.35 -14.40
C SER A 111 10.37 6.14 -14.00
N LEU A 112 10.29 7.40 -14.42
CA LEU A 112 9.12 8.27 -14.23
C LEU A 112 8.13 8.19 -15.40
N ASP A 113 8.43 7.39 -16.44
CA ASP A 113 7.59 7.19 -17.62
C ASP A 113 6.60 6.02 -17.47
N THR A 114 6.49 5.46 -16.26
CA THR A 114 5.62 4.32 -15.93
C THR A 114 4.94 4.51 -14.57
N TYR A 115 3.79 3.85 -14.38
CA TYR A 115 3.09 3.79 -13.09
C TYR A 115 3.67 2.75 -12.13
N LEU A 116 4.56 1.87 -12.59
CA LEU A 116 5.12 0.78 -11.81
C LEU A 116 6.26 1.27 -10.89
N GLY A 117 6.35 0.71 -9.69
CA GLY A 117 7.31 1.09 -8.64
C GLY A 117 7.02 2.46 -8.04
N LYS A 118 5.74 2.75 -7.79
CA LYS A 118 5.22 4.08 -7.41
C LYS A 118 4.17 4.02 -6.30
N ILE A 119 4.04 5.14 -5.59
CA ILE A 119 2.75 5.58 -5.04
C ILE A 119 2.19 6.62 -6.00
N LEU A 120 0.97 6.41 -6.49
CA LEU A 120 0.22 7.40 -7.27
C LEU A 120 -0.74 8.18 -6.37
N ARG A 121 -1.15 9.39 -6.78
CA ARG A 121 -2.16 10.23 -6.13
C ARG A 121 -3.09 10.85 -7.16
N ILE A 122 -4.40 10.55 -7.05
CA ILE A 122 -5.43 11.01 -7.99
C ILE A 122 -6.67 11.57 -7.26
N ASP A 123 -7.33 12.54 -7.87
CA ASP A 123 -8.61 13.09 -7.42
C ASP A 123 -9.77 12.39 -8.13
N VAL A 124 -10.59 11.68 -7.37
CA VAL A 124 -11.71 10.87 -7.87
C VAL A 124 -13.07 11.59 -7.80
N ASP A 125 -13.09 12.80 -7.23
CA ASP A 125 -14.28 13.66 -7.14
C ASP A 125 -14.31 14.71 -8.26
N GLY A 126 -13.16 15.01 -8.86
CA GLY A 126 -13.03 16.01 -9.92
C GLY A 126 -13.62 15.62 -11.29
N SER A 127 -13.95 14.35 -11.54
CA SER A 127 -14.58 13.90 -12.80
C SER A 127 -15.29 12.54 -12.67
N GLU A 128 -15.93 12.07 -13.76
CA GLU A 128 -16.50 10.70 -13.78
C GLU A 128 -15.44 9.60 -13.64
N THR A 129 -14.19 9.87 -14.03
CA THR A 129 -13.03 9.00 -13.80
C THR A 129 -12.18 9.56 -12.66
N TYR A 130 -11.15 10.33 -13.00
CA TYR A 130 -10.31 11.06 -12.06
C TYR A 130 -9.75 12.31 -12.74
N VAL A 131 -9.16 13.21 -11.95
CA VAL A 131 -8.23 14.25 -12.41
C VAL A 131 -6.94 14.15 -11.60
N VAL A 132 -5.85 14.73 -12.11
CA VAL A 132 -4.60 14.80 -11.34
C VAL A 132 -4.63 16.07 -10.47
N PRO A 133 -4.36 15.97 -9.16
CA PRO A 133 -4.25 17.14 -8.29
C PRO A 133 -3.23 18.15 -8.80
N ALA A 134 -3.57 19.45 -8.67
CA ALA A 134 -2.77 20.55 -9.24
C ALA A 134 -1.38 20.71 -8.60
N ASP A 135 -1.20 20.14 -7.42
CA ASP A 135 0.00 20.11 -6.59
C ASP A 135 0.79 18.80 -6.71
N ASN A 136 0.40 17.87 -7.60
CA ASN A 136 1.23 16.69 -7.85
C ASN A 136 2.62 17.08 -8.40
N PRO A 137 3.69 16.42 -7.94
CA PRO A 137 5.07 16.86 -8.14
C PRO A 137 5.49 16.84 -9.63
N PHE A 138 4.95 15.91 -10.42
CA PHE A 138 5.31 15.73 -11.84
C PHE A 138 4.27 16.29 -12.81
N LEU A 139 3.27 17.04 -12.33
CA LEU A 139 2.20 17.57 -13.18
C LEU A 139 2.71 18.46 -14.33
N LYS A 140 3.81 19.17 -14.10
CA LYS A 140 4.39 20.12 -15.06
C LYS A 140 5.46 19.49 -15.97
N GLY A 141 5.76 18.20 -15.82
CA GLY A 141 6.75 17.47 -16.62
C GLY A 141 7.66 16.58 -15.77
N GLU A 142 8.67 15.99 -16.42
CA GLU A 142 9.68 15.07 -15.84
C GLU A 142 9.18 13.67 -15.45
N GLY A 143 7.86 13.44 -15.47
CA GLY A 143 7.26 12.13 -15.24
C GLY A 143 5.76 12.10 -15.56
N LEU A 144 5.15 10.94 -15.32
CA LEU A 144 3.69 10.82 -15.35
C LEU A 144 3.07 11.65 -14.21
N PRO A 145 2.02 12.44 -14.51
CA PRO A 145 1.51 13.45 -13.58
C PRO A 145 0.86 12.84 -12.32
N GLU A 146 0.42 11.58 -12.37
CA GLU A 146 -0.17 10.83 -11.25
C GLU A 146 0.85 10.45 -10.16
N ILE A 147 2.15 10.46 -10.46
CA ILE A 147 3.19 9.98 -9.53
C ILE A 147 3.25 10.91 -8.31
N TRP A 148 3.13 10.33 -7.11
CA TRP A 148 3.38 11.00 -5.83
C TRP A 148 4.74 10.66 -5.25
N ALA A 149 5.13 9.38 -5.31
CA ALA A 149 6.46 8.91 -4.90
C ALA A 149 6.92 7.75 -5.78
N TYR A 150 8.23 7.53 -5.85
CA TYR A 150 8.86 6.53 -6.72
C TYR A 150 10.08 5.88 -6.08
N GLY A 151 10.73 4.97 -6.79
CA GLY A 151 11.85 4.20 -6.28
C GLY A 151 11.42 3.13 -5.30
N LEU A 152 10.26 2.50 -5.53
CA LEU A 152 9.71 1.42 -4.72
C LEU A 152 9.74 0.10 -5.48
N ARG A 153 9.89 -1.02 -4.77
CA ARG A 153 9.93 -2.38 -5.35
C ARG A 153 8.55 -3.01 -5.43
N ASN A 154 7.89 -3.19 -4.30
CA ASN A 154 6.56 -3.76 -4.16
C ASN A 154 5.87 -3.22 -2.88
N PRO A 155 5.35 -1.98 -2.92
CA PRO A 155 4.67 -1.36 -1.78
C PRO A 155 3.32 -2.06 -1.53
N TRP A 156 3.37 -3.16 -0.76
CA TRP A 156 2.25 -4.10 -0.58
C TRP A 156 1.09 -3.47 0.20
N ARG A 157 1.42 -2.83 1.32
CA ARG A 157 0.51 -1.97 2.09
C ARG A 157 1.19 -0.67 2.47
N PHE A 158 0.38 0.36 2.54
CA PHE A 158 0.72 1.63 3.14
C PHE A 158 -0.53 2.14 3.86
N SER A 159 -0.33 3.04 4.82
CA SER A 159 -1.42 3.67 5.54
C SER A 159 -1.04 5.09 5.96
N PHE A 160 -2.06 5.92 6.09
CA PHE A 160 -1.93 7.23 6.70
C PHE A 160 -2.25 7.12 8.19
N ASP A 161 -1.46 7.79 9.02
CA ASP A 161 -1.86 8.09 10.39
C ASP A 161 -3.07 9.02 10.36
N SER A 162 -4.22 8.55 10.83
CA SER A 162 -5.47 9.32 10.80
C SER A 162 -5.44 10.59 11.66
N LEU A 163 -4.48 10.72 12.58
CA LEU A 163 -4.32 11.93 13.39
C LEU A 163 -3.34 12.93 12.78
N THR A 164 -2.19 12.46 12.28
CA THR A 164 -1.11 13.36 11.82
C THR A 164 -1.10 13.56 10.31
N GLY A 165 -1.64 12.61 9.54
CA GLY A 165 -1.56 12.57 8.09
C GLY A 165 -0.25 11.99 7.56
N ASP A 166 0.62 11.46 8.42
CA ASP A 166 1.90 10.87 8.00
C ASP A 166 1.68 9.55 7.25
N LEU A 167 2.46 9.32 6.20
CA LEU A 167 2.37 8.15 5.33
C LEU A 167 3.45 7.12 5.70
N TYR A 168 3.03 5.91 6.03
CA TYR A 168 3.89 4.74 6.24
C TYR A 168 3.75 3.78 5.06
N ILE A 169 4.86 3.32 4.50
CA ILE A 169 4.90 2.45 3.31
C ILE A 169 5.70 1.21 3.67
N ALA A 170 5.10 0.04 3.55
CA ALA A 170 5.82 -1.22 3.64
C ALA A 170 6.17 -1.71 2.24
N ASP A 171 7.47 -1.72 1.95
CA ASP A 171 8.01 -2.09 0.65
C ASP A 171 8.73 -3.43 0.75
N VAL A 172 8.26 -4.43 0.00
CA VAL A 172 8.81 -5.80 0.08
C VAL A 172 10.18 -5.85 -0.56
N GLY A 173 11.15 -6.40 0.18
CA GLY A 173 12.55 -6.57 -0.19
C GLY A 173 12.80 -7.60 -1.29
N GLN A 174 14.04 -7.63 -1.81
CA GLN A 174 14.45 -8.54 -2.88
C GLN A 174 15.14 -9.79 -2.35
N ASP A 175 16.30 -9.62 -1.72
CA ASP A 175 17.23 -10.69 -1.36
C ASP A 175 17.45 -10.80 0.16
N ILE A 176 17.53 -9.67 0.86
CA ILE A 176 17.98 -9.63 2.26
C ILE A 176 17.11 -8.75 3.15
N TRP A 177 16.67 -7.58 2.68
CA TRP A 177 16.14 -6.55 3.56
C TRP A 177 14.69 -6.19 3.25
N GLU A 178 13.84 -6.30 4.25
CA GLU A 178 12.49 -5.77 4.23
C GLU A 178 12.46 -4.39 4.91
N GLU A 179 11.61 -3.46 4.43
CA GLU A 179 11.65 -2.08 4.92
C GLU A 179 10.29 -1.42 5.17
N ILE A 180 10.29 -0.47 6.11
CA ILE A 180 9.24 0.52 6.29
C ILE A 180 9.80 1.89 5.94
N SER A 181 9.22 2.50 4.91
CA SER A 181 9.48 3.87 4.48
C SER A 181 8.44 4.83 5.06
N PHE A 182 8.78 6.12 5.16
CA PHE A 182 7.96 7.14 5.82
C PHE A 182 8.01 8.48 5.07
N LEU A 183 6.85 9.14 4.95
CA LEU A 183 6.76 10.55 4.55
C LEU A 183 5.92 11.33 5.56
N PRO A 184 6.41 12.50 6.04
CA PRO A 184 5.60 13.34 6.89
C PRO A 184 4.42 13.93 6.12
N ALA A 185 3.36 14.29 6.83
CA ALA A 185 2.12 14.82 6.25
C ALA A 185 2.31 16.09 5.39
N ASP A 186 3.37 16.86 5.65
CA ASP A 186 3.72 18.09 4.93
C ASP A 186 4.68 17.87 3.75
N ALA A 187 4.97 16.63 3.38
CA ALA A 187 5.77 16.32 2.20
C ALA A 187 5.10 16.83 0.91
N GLU A 188 5.88 17.47 0.04
CA GLU A 188 5.43 18.02 -1.25
C GLU A 188 5.31 16.95 -2.38
N GLY A 189 5.48 15.67 -2.05
CA GLY A 189 5.62 14.58 -3.02
C GLY A 189 7.00 14.55 -3.70
N GLY A 190 7.17 13.68 -4.68
CA GLY A 190 8.40 13.51 -5.46
C GLY A 190 9.49 12.72 -4.75
N ALA A 191 9.16 12.07 -3.64
CA ALA A 191 10.08 11.23 -2.87
C ALA A 191 10.62 10.05 -3.70
N ASN A 192 11.94 9.83 -3.64
CA ASN A 192 12.62 8.69 -4.22
C ASN A 192 13.12 7.76 -3.11
N PHE A 193 12.60 6.54 -3.04
CA PHE A 193 13.00 5.53 -2.04
C PHE A 193 14.16 4.64 -2.50
N GLY A 194 14.66 4.84 -3.73
CA GLY A 194 15.97 4.35 -4.15
C GLY A 194 15.98 2.96 -4.79
N TRP A 195 14.90 2.17 -4.77
CA TRP A 195 14.86 0.90 -5.51
C TRP A 195 15.08 1.13 -7.01
N ASN A 196 15.98 0.41 -7.71
CA ASN A 196 16.77 -0.76 -7.29
C ASN A 196 18.26 -0.49 -6.99
N TYR A 197 18.62 0.76 -6.69
CA TYR A 197 19.95 1.10 -6.18
C TYR A 197 20.11 0.70 -4.71
N MET A 198 19.03 0.81 -3.94
CA MET A 198 18.97 0.51 -2.52
C MET A 198 17.99 -0.63 -2.26
N GLU A 199 18.32 -1.47 -1.28
CA GLU A 199 17.43 -2.44 -0.64
C GLU A 199 17.57 -2.23 0.87
N GLY A 200 16.56 -1.64 1.52
CA GLY A 200 16.76 -1.06 2.83
C GLY A 200 17.76 0.11 2.77
N ASN A 201 18.65 0.17 3.76
CA ASN A 201 19.77 1.11 3.82
C ASN A 201 21.03 0.60 3.11
N HIS A 202 20.92 -0.47 2.32
CA HIS A 202 22.04 -1.17 1.73
C HIS A 202 22.10 -0.97 0.21
N ILE A 203 23.29 -0.72 -0.31
CA ILE A 203 23.51 -0.70 -1.76
C ILE A 203 23.22 -2.10 -2.30
N PHE A 204 22.35 -2.17 -3.31
CA PHE A 204 21.92 -3.42 -3.90
C PHE A 204 22.76 -3.77 -5.15
N LEU A 205 22.38 -3.29 -6.34
CA LEU A 205 23.11 -3.61 -7.58
C LEU A 205 24.32 -2.71 -7.82
N GLN A 206 24.18 -1.42 -7.54
CA GLN A 206 25.20 -0.41 -7.78
C GLN A 206 24.93 0.86 -6.97
N GLU A 207 25.96 1.70 -6.86
CA GLU A 207 25.84 3.00 -6.21
C GLU A 207 24.76 3.87 -6.88
N PRO A 208 23.88 4.52 -6.10
CA PRO A 208 22.94 5.48 -6.66
C PRO A 208 23.69 6.69 -7.25
N PRO A 209 23.17 7.30 -8.33
CA PRO A 209 23.70 8.56 -8.83
C PRO A 209 23.73 9.62 -7.72
N ALA A 210 24.87 10.31 -7.56
CA ALA A 210 25.03 11.33 -6.53
C ALA A 210 24.05 12.52 -6.64
N SER A 211 23.36 12.65 -7.78
CA SER A 211 22.29 13.64 -7.98
C SER A 211 20.95 13.22 -7.38
N PHE A 212 20.79 11.96 -6.96
CA PHE A 212 19.54 11.48 -6.39
C PHE A 212 19.40 11.93 -4.93
N GLY A 213 18.27 12.56 -4.61
CA GLY A 213 17.85 12.79 -3.23
C GLY A 213 17.05 11.59 -2.74
N LEU A 214 17.74 10.58 -2.20
CA LEU A 214 17.10 9.38 -1.69
C LEU A 214 16.57 9.59 -0.26
N ILE A 215 15.41 9.01 0.02
CA ILE A 215 14.83 8.91 1.37
C ILE A 215 15.10 7.50 1.89
N ALA A 216 15.82 7.43 3.00
CA ALA A 216 16.12 6.18 3.68
C ALA A 216 14.87 5.65 4.42
N PRO A 217 14.70 4.32 4.52
CA PRO A 217 13.64 3.75 5.35
C PRO A 217 13.85 4.07 6.82
N VAL A 218 12.75 4.05 7.57
CA VAL A 218 12.72 4.35 9.02
C VAL A 218 12.81 3.10 9.88
N ALA A 219 12.59 1.93 9.29
CA ALA A 219 12.87 0.63 9.87
C ALA A 219 13.21 -0.38 8.76
N GLU A 220 14.08 -1.33 9.08
CA GLU A 220 14.40 -2.48 8.24
C GLU A 220 14.64 -3.71 9.10
N TYR A 221 14.50 -4.89 8.52
CA TYR A 221 14.89 -6.16 9.14
C TYR A 221 15.35 -7.14 8.05
N ASP A 222 16.22 -8.08 8.42
CA ASP A 222 16.77 -9.02 7.46
C ASP A 222 15.92 -10.29 7.32
N HIS A 223 16.30 -11.12 6.33
CA HIS A 223 15.62 -12.38 6.07
C HIS A 223 15.86 -13.50 7.10
N ASP A 224 16.69 -13.27 8.14
CA ASP A 224 16.74 -14.15 9.31
C ASP A 224 15.56 -13.89 10.25
N GLU A 225 14.98 -12.68 10.24
CA GLU A 225 13.82 -12.28 11.05
C GLU A 225 12.46 -12.45 10.34
N GLY A 226 12.40 -12.26 9.02
CA GLY A 226 11.18 -12.41 8.20
C GLY A 226 11.49 -12.63 6.72
N CYS A 227 10.55 -12.47 5.80
CA CYS A 227 10.87 -12.59 4.35
C CYS A 227 9.95 -11.82 3.40
N SER A 228 8.95 -11.13 3.93
CA SER A 228 8.03 -10.30 3.14
C SER A 228 7.24 -9.40 4.07
N VAL A 229 7.62 -8.13 4.17
CA VAL A 229 6.90 -7.17 4.99
C VAL A 229 5.48 -6.96 4.45
N THR A 230 4.50 -7.08 5.34
CA THR A 230 3.10 -6.87 5.00
C THR A 230 2.68 -5.42 5.16
N GLY A 231 3.35 -4.67 6.04
CA GLY A 231 2.92 -3.36 6.48
C GLY A 231 1.84 -3.43 7.54
N GLY A 232 1.11 -2.34 7.73
CA GLY A 232 0.27 -2.18 8.91
C GLY A 232 -0.44 -0.85 9.04
N VAL A 233 -0.78 -0.49 10.27
CA VAL A 233 -1.62 0.67 10.61
C VAL A 233 -1.17 1.32 11.92
N VAL A 234 -1.40 2.64 12.04
CA VAL A 234 -1.11 3.39 13.27
C VAL A 234 -2.28 3.29 14.22
N TYR A 235 -2.04 2.79 15.43
CA TYR A 235 -3.10 2.67 16.42
C TYR A 235 -3.61 4.03 16.90
N ARG A 236 -4.90 4.28 16.64
CA ARG A 236 -5.63 5.46 17.11
C ARG A 236 -6.91 5.15 17.92
N GLY A 237 -7.13 3.88 18.30
CA GLY A 237 -8.29 3.46 19.09
C GLY A 237 -8.24 3.82 20.58
N GLU A 238 -9.40 3.78 21.25
CA GLU A 238 -9.50 4.18 22.67
C GLU A 238 -9.19 3.05 23.67
N GLU A 239 -9.24 1.79 23.22
CA GLU A 239 -9.16 0.61 24.10
C GLU A 239 -7.80 0.45 24.80
N PHE A 240 -6.71 0.79 24.12
CA PHE A 240 -5.33 0.65 24.59
C PHE A 240 -4.56 1.98 24.49
N PRO A 241 -4.72 2.90 25.46
CA PRO A 241 -4.04 4.19 25.43
C PRO A 241 -2.52 4.11 25.28
N GLU A 242 -1.89 3.03 25.77
CA GLU A 242 -0.45 2.79 25.62
C GLU A 242 0.01 2.52 24.19
N TRP A 243 -0.90 2.22 23.26
CA TRP A 243 -0.59 1.93 21.86
C TRP A 243 -0.69 3.18 20.97
N GLN A 244 -1.19 4.29 21.50
CA GLN A 244 -1.45 5.51 20.74
C GLN A 244 -0.23 5.97 19.95
N GLY A 245 -0.39 6.04 18.62
CA GLY A 245 0.65 6.49 17.69
C GLY A 245 1.68 5.42 17.31
N VAL A 246 1.57 4.20 17.83
CA VAL A 246 2.43 3.08 17.40
C VAL A 246 1.93 2.56 16.06
N TYR A 247 2.82 2.52 15.07
CA TYR A 247 2.60 1.82 13.80
C TYR A 247 2.86 0.33 14.00
N PHE A 248 1.79 -0.47 14.03
CA PHE A 248 1.90 -1.92 14.11
C PHE A 248 2.00 -2.49 12.71
N TYR A 249 3.08 -3.22 12.43
CA TYR A 249 3.30 -3.86 11.14
C TYR A 249 3.76 -5.30 11.33
N GLY A 250 3.57 -6.13 10.31
CA GLY A 250 3.92 -7.54 10.37
C GLY A 250 4.61 -8.05 9.11
N ASP A 251 5.04 -9.29 9.19
CA ASP A 251 5.69 -10.04 8.12
C ASP A 251 4.84 -11.24 7.72
N PHE A 252 4.69 -11.45 6.41
CA PHE A 252 3.83 -12.48 5.84
C PHE A 252 4.35 -13.88 6.13
N CYS A 253 5.67 -14.08 6.08
CA CYS A 253 6.28 -15.41 6.15
C CYS A 253 6.34 -15.94 7.58
N SER A 254 6.80 -15.08 8.48
CA SER A 254 7.00 -15.40 9.89
C SER A 254 5.70 -15.26 10.67
N GLY A 255 4.89 -14.23 10.42
CA GLY A 255 3.82 -13.84 11.34
C GLY A 255 4.32 -13.06 12.56
N GLN A 256 5.55 -12.54 12.50
CA GLN A 256 6.08 -11.61 13.48
C GLN A 256 5.34 -10.26 13.35
N VAL A 257 5.06 -9.61 14.48
CA VAL A 257 4.48 -8.26 14.57
C VAL A 257 5.41 -7.35 15.36
N TRP A 258 5.69 -6.18 14.82
CA TRP A 258 6.49 -5.12 15.43
C TRP A 258 5.63 -3.89 15.70
N GLY A 259 6.11 -3.05 16.61
CA GLY A 259 5.64 -1.70 16.85
C GLY A 259 6.74 -0.71 16.50
N LEU A 260 6.43 0.22 15.61
CA LEU A 260 7.30 1.32 15.20
C LEU A 260 6.79 2.64 15.78
N LEU A 261 7.69 3.40 16.40
CA LEU A 261 7.36 4.72 16.96
C LEU A 261 8.54 5.68 16.79
N ASN A 262 8.24 6.94 16.47
CA ASN A 262 9.23 8.02 16.54
C ASN A 262 9.22 8.65 17.93
N VAL A 263 10.35 8.60 18.63
CA VAL A 263 10.53 9.21 19.95
C VAL A 263 11.65 10.24 19.85
N ASP A 264 11.32 11.53 20.00
CA ASP A 264 12.25 12.66 19.94
C ASP A 264 13.13 12.67 18.67
N GLY A 265 12.50 12.40 17.52
CA GLY A 265 13.18 12.39 16.21
C GLY A 265 13.94 11.09 15.92
N LYS A 266 13.75 10.05 16.73
CA LYS A 266 14.41 8.74 16.54
C LYS A 266 13.39 7.64 16.41
N TRP A 267 13.44 6.92 15.30
CA TRP A 267 12.64 5.74 15.08
C TRP A 267 13.11 4.57 15.95
N GLN A 268 12.13 3.87 16.53
CA GLN A 268 12.34 2.66 17.30
C GLN A 268 11.37 1.62 16.78
N SER A 269 11.89 0.52 16.23
CA SER A 269 11.10 -0.68 15.94
C SER A 269 11.38 -1.74 17.00
N GLN A 270 10.33 -2.34 17.55
CA GLN A 270 10.44 -3.41 18.54
C GLN A 270 9.51 -4.57 18.20
N SER A 271 10.02 -5.79 18.31
CA SER A 271 9.20 -7.00 18.29
C SER A 271 8.19 -6.96 19.44
N ILE A 272 6.90 -7.13 19.13
CA ILE A 272 5.83 -7.11 20.13
C ILE A 272 5.36 -8.54 20.42
N PHE A 273 4.96 -9.28 19.37
CA PHE A 273 4.51 -10.66 19.50
C PHE A 273 4.61 -11.42 18.17
N TYR A 274 4.43 -12.73 18.24
CA TYR A 274 4.45 -13.65 17.10
C TYR A 274 3.09 -14.35 16.99
N THR A 275 2.47 -14.32 15.82
CA THR A 275 1.14 -14.91 15.60
C THR A 275 1.22 -16.36 15.11
N GLY A 276 2.29 -16.73 14.40
CA GLY A 276 2.38 -17.98 13.65
C GLY A 276 1.35 -18.09 12.52
N THR A 277 0.89 -16.95 11.99
CA THR A 277 -0.05 -16.85 10.86
C THR A 277 0.62 -16.25 9.64
N LEU A 278 0.08 -16.51 8.45
CA LEU A 278 0.52 -15.80 7.25
C LEU A 278 -0.22 -14.46 7.16
N ILE A 279 0.36 -13.40 7.72
CA ILE A 279 -0.30 -12.10 7.82
C ILE A 279 -0.35 -11.47 6.43
N SER A 280 -1.52 -11.36 5.80
CA SER A 280 -1.62 -10.77 4.45
C SER A 280 -2.02 -9.30 4.43
N SER A 281 -2.62 -8.81 5.51
CA SER A 281 -2.98 -7.40 5.68
C SER A 281 -3.35 -7.12 7.14
N PHE A 282 -3.32 -5.84 7.48
CA PHE A 282 -3.98 -5.29 8.66
C PHE A 282 -5.25 -4.55 8.26
N GLY A 283 -6.09 -4.23 9.23
CA GLY A 283 -7.26 -3.37 9.07
C GLY A 283 -7.71 -2.81 10.42
N GLU A 284 -8.61 -1.83 10.37
CA GLU A 284 -9.13 -1.13 11.54
C GLU A 284 -10.66 -1.09 11.47
N ASP A 285 -11.32 -1.15 12.63
CA ASP A 285 -12.75 -0.81 12.72
C ASP A 285 -12.97 0.67 13.05
N GLU A 286 -14.23 1.11 13.07
CA GLU A 286 -14.59 2.50 13.33
C GLU A 286 -14.22 3.01 14.73
N ASN A 287 -13.86 2.12 15.65
CA ASN A 287 -13.41 2.46 17.01
C ASN A 287 -11.88 2.44 17.12
N GLY A 288 -11.16 2.23 16.01
CA GLY A 288 -9.71 2.14 15.94
C GLY A 288 -9.15 0.85 16.54
N ALA A 289 -9.96 -0.20 16.65
CA ALA A 289 -9.42 -1.50 17.02
C ALA A 289 -8.74 -2.15 15.82
N LEU A 290 -7.57 -2.76 16.05
CA LEU A 290 -6.77 -3.36 14.98
C LEU A 290 -7.15 -4.81 14.75
N TYR A 291 -7.07 -5.20 13.48
CA TYR A 291 -7.24 -6.56 13.03
C TYR A 291 -6.11 -6.97 12.10
N LEU A 292 -5.81 -8.25 12.08
CA LEU A 292 -4.93 -8.89 11.09
C LEU A 292 -5.68 -9.97 10.32
N LEU A 293 -5.33 -10.15 9.05
CA LEU A 293 -5.85 -11.20 8.18
C LEU A 293 -4.84 -12.36 8.08
N ASP A 294 -5.27 -13.57 8.45
CA ASP A 294 -4.51 -14.81 8.26
C ASP A 294 -4.89 -15.44 6.92
N TYR A 295 -3.97 -15.35 5.96
CA TYR A 295 -4.11 -15.89 4.62
C TYR A 295 -4.26 -17.42 4.62
N ASN A 296 -3.58 -18.13 5.53
CA ASN A 296 -3.57 -19.59 5.53
C ASN A 296 -4.91 -20.17 6.00
N LYS A 297 -5.49 -19.58 7.04
CA LYS A 297 -6.73 -20.08 7.66
C LYS A 297 -7.99 -19.36 7.20
N ASN A 298 -7.85 -18.28 6.42
CA ASN A 298 -8.95 -17.40 6.02
C ASN A 298 -9.69 -16.83 7.24
N THR A 299 -8.93 -16.34 8.22
CA THR A 299 -9.46 -15.81 9.49
C THR A 299 -9.04 -14.38 9.73
N LEU A 300 -9.92 -13.62 10.39
CA LEU A 300 -9.66 -12.26 10.88
C LEU A 300 -9.44 -12.33 12.39
N HIS A 301 -8.35 -11.74 12.88
CA HIS A 301 -8.01 -11.72 14.29
C HIS A 301 -7.98 -10.28 14.81
N LYS A 302 -8.76 -9.98 15.85
CA LYS A 302 -8.67 -8.71 16.58
C LYS A 302 -7.43 -8.74 17.48
N LEU A 303 -6.60 -7.70 17.42
CA LEU A 303 -5.48 -7.53 18.34
C LEU A 303 -6.01 -7.13 19.73
N SER A 304 -5.45 -7.73 20.77
CA SER A 304 -5.79 -7.46 22.17
C SER A 304 -4.59 -7.77 23.07
N LYS A 305 -4.63 -7.32 24.32
CA LYS A 305 -3.59 -7.48 25.34
C LYS A 305 -3.66 -8.82 26.08
#